data_AF-A0A3C0NK67-F1
#
_entry.id   AF-A0A3C0NK67-F1
#
_cell.length_a   1.000
_cell.length_b   1.000
_cell.length_c   1.000
_cell.angle_alpha   90.00
_cell.angle_beta   90.00
_cell.angle_gamma   90.00
#
_symmetry.space_group_name_H-M   'P 1'
#
loop_
_entity.id
_entity.type
_entity.pdbx_description
1 polymer ?
#
loop_
_entity_poly.entity_id
_entity_poly.type
_entity_poly.pdbx_seq_one_letter_code
_entity_poly.pdbx_strand_id
1 'polypeptide(L)' 'MENTLGLEIIEVVEQAAIASAKWMGKGEKNTADQVAVEAMRERMNKIYMRGRIVIGEGERDDAP' A
#
# COMPACT_ATOMS: atom_id res chain seq x y z
N MET A 1 -19.16 9.37 6.89
CA MET A 1 -18.05 9.05 5.98
C MET A 1 -17.62 10.35 5.35
N GLU A 2 -16.35 10.71 5.45
CA GLU A 2 -15.84 11.87 4.72
C GLU A 2 -15.89 11.57 3.22
N ASN A 3 -16.55 12.43 2.44
CA ASN A 3 -16.75 12.22 0.99
C ASN A 3 -15.43 12.18 0.19
N THR A 4 -14.31 12.57 0.80
CA THR A 4 -12.98 12.61 0.17
C THR A 4 -12.25 11.27 0.23
N LEU A 5 -12.56 10.38 1.17
CA LEU A 5 -11.83 9.12 1.34
C LEU A 5 -11.83 8.27 0.06
N GLY A 6 -12.97 8.21 -0.64
CA GLY A 6 -13.09 7.50 -1.91
C GLY A 6 -12.23 8.07 -3.04
N LEU A 7 -11.88 9.37 -2.97
CA LEU A 7 -10.97 10.01 -3.91
C LEU A 7 -9.51 9.79 -3.47
N GLU A 8 -9.22 9.83 -2.18
CA GLU A 8 -7.84 9.66 -1.66
C GLU A 8 -7.29 8.25 -1.85
N ILE A 9 -8.16 7.22 -1.85
CA ILE A 9 -7.75 5.84 -2.13
C ILE A 9 -7.28 5.64 -3.58
N ILE A 10 -7.66 6.52 -4.51
CA ILE A 10 -7.17 6.48 -5.90
C ILE A 10 -5.65 6.63 -5.88
N GLU A 11 -5.14 7.64 -5.17
CA GLU A 11 -3.71 7.85 -5.06
C GLU A 11 -3.00 6.72 -4.31
N VAL A 12 -3.66 6.08 -3.34
CA VAL A 12 -3.09 4.92 -2.60
C VAL A 12 -2.76 3.78 -3.57
N VAL A 13 -3.71 3.40 -4.42
CA VAL A 13 -3.52 2.30 -5.38
C VAL A 13 -2.57 2.68 -6.50
N GLU A 14 -2.59 3.95 -6.96
CA GLU A 14 -1.66 4.46 -7.97
C GLU A 14 -0.21 4.39 -7.48
N GLN A 15 0.08 4.89 -6.29
CA GLN A 15 1.46 4.89 -5.76
C GLN A 15 1.96 3.46 -5.52
N ALA A 16 1.12 2.56 -5.00
CA ALA A 16 1.48 1.15 -4.82
C ALA A 16 1.80 0.47 -6.16
N ALA A 17 0.96 0.67 -7.18
CA ALA A 17 1.17 0.10 -8.51
C ALA A 17 2.44 0.66 -9.18
N ILE A 18 2.68 1.97 -9.10
CA ILE A 18 3.88 2.61 -9.66
C ILE A 18 5.15 2.09 -8.97
N ALA A 19 5.14 1.91 -7.64
CA ALA A 19 6.26 1.37 -6.91
C ALA A 19 6.59 -0.07 -7.34
N SER A 20 5.57 -0.94 -7.40
CA SER A 20 5.73 -2.34 -7.82
C SER A 20 6.17 -2.46 -9.29
N ALA A 21 5.59 -1.65 -10.18
CA ALA A 21 5.86 -1.70 -11.63
C ALA A 21 7.34 -1.46 -11.98
N LYS A 22 8.09 -0.73 -11.14
CA LYS A 22 9.56 -0.55 -11.30
C LYS A 22 10.34 -1.87 -11.23
N TRP A 23 9.74 -2.91 -10.66
CA TRP A 23 10.31 -4.24 -10.52
C TRP A 23 9.71 -5.28 -11.48
N MET A 24 8.82 -4.86 -12.40
CA MET A 24 8.25 -5.73 -13.41
C MET A 24 9.35 -6.36 -14.27
N GLY A 25 9.27 -7.69 -14.46
CA GLY A 25 10.22 -8.44 -15.28
C GLY A 25 11.59 -8.70 -14.65
N LYS A 26 11.83 -8.26 -13.42
CA LYS A 26 13.13 -8.47 -12.73
C LYS A 26 13.29 -9.83 -12.04
N GLY A 27 12.20 -10.60 -11.92
CA GLY A 27 12.21 -11.88 -11.19
C GLY A 27 12.28 -11.74 -9.66
N GLU A 28 12.23 -10.51 -9.15
CA GLU A 28 12.32 -10.20 -7.71
C GLU A 28 10.94 -10.00 -7.08
N LYS A 29 10.20 -11.10 -6.88
CA LYS A 29 8.83 -11.08 -6.34
C LYS A 29 8.75 -10.33 -5.00
N ASN A 30 9.58 -10.72 -4.03
CA ASN A 30 9.51 -10.19 -2.67
C ASN A 30 9.82 -8.69 -2.62
N THR A 31 10.78 -8.23 -3.43
CA THR A 31 11.10 -6.81 -3.53
C THR A 31 9.94 -6.03 -4.14
N ALA A 32 9.32 -6.54 -5.21
CA ALA A 32 8.19 -5.90 -5.87
C ALA A 32 6.96 -5.76 -4.95
N ASP A 33 6.77 -6.74 -4.06
CA ASP A 33 5.72 -6.78 -3.06
C ASP A 33 6.00 -5.78 -1.92
N GLN A 34 7.20 -5.84 -1.35
CA GLN A 34 7.64 -4.97 -0.26
C GLN A 34 7.51 -3.48 -0.61
N VAL A 35 7.98 -3.06 -1.80
CA VAL A 35 7.89 -1.65 -2.20
C VAL A 35 6.45 -1.20 -2.47
N ALA A 36 5.55 -2.12 -2.85
CA ALA A 36 4.15 -1.81 -3.05
C ALA A 36 3.44 -1.60 -1.70
N VAL A 37 3.68 -2.49 -0.74
CA VAL A 37 3.16 -2.41 0.62
C VAL A 37 3.63 -1.13 1.31
N GLU A 38 4.92 -0.79 1.20
CA GLU A 38 5.48 0.43 1.78
C GLU A 38 4.84 1.70 1.18
N ALA A 39 4.74 1.78 -0.15
CA ALA A 39 4.11 2.92 -0.81
C ALA A 39 2.62 3.07 -0.45
N MET A 40 1.89 1.94 -0.36
CA MET A 40 0.50 1.92 0.07
C MET A 40 0.37 2.44 1.51
N ARG A 41 1.20 1.92 2.43
CA ARG A 41 1.23 2.32 3.85
C ARG A 41 1.55 3.80 4.00
N GLU A 42 2.54 4.30 3.27
CA GLU A 42 2.93 5.71 3.31
C GLU A 42 1.78 6.63 2.84
N ARG A 43 1.11 6.30 1.72
CA ARG A 43 0.00 7.12 1.22
C ARG A 43 -1.23 7.03 2.10
N MET A 44 -1.54 5.86 2.65
CA MET A 44 -2.64 5.68 3.62
C MET A 44 -2.42 6.48 4.90
N ASN A 45 -1.18 6.55 5.42
CA ASN A 45 -0.85 7.32 6.63
C ASN A 45 -1.01 8.84 6.46
N LYS A 46 -1.12 9.34 5.22
CA LYS A 46 -1.39 10.76 4.91
C LYS A 46 -2.89 11.08 4.83
N ILE A 47 -3.75 10.06 4.76
CA ILE A 47 -5.21 10.24 4.74
C ILE A 47 -5.68 10.55 6.16
N TYR A 48 -6.58 11.53 6.31
CA TYR A 48 -7.22 11.81 7.59
C TYR A 48 -8.25 10.72 7.92
N MET A 49 -7.78 9.59 8.45
CA MET A 49 -8.61 8.47 8.83
C MET A 49 -8.13 7.77 10.09
N ARG A 50 -9.05 7.09 10.78
CA ARG A 50 -8.72 6.13 11.84
C ARG A 50 -8.94 4.71 11.31
N GLY A 51 -8.02 4.28 10.44
CA GLY A 51 -8.06 2.95 9.81
C GLY A 51 -7.50 1.84 10.71
N ARG A 52 -8.02 0.62 10.55
CA ARG A 52 -7.43 -0.61 11.10
C ARG A 52 -7.33 -1.63 9.98
N ILE A 53 -6.12 -2.14 9.76
CA ILE A 53 -5.90 -3.24 8.81
C ILE A 53 -6.51 -4.51 9.42
N VAL A 54 -7.45 -5.11 8.69
CA VAL A 54 -8.13 -6.37 9.07
C VAL A 54 -7.78 -7.53 8.13
N ILE A 55 -7.22 -7.21 6.95
CA ILE A 55 -6.64 -8.14 5.98
C ILE A 55 -5.37 -7.45 5.44
N GLY A 56 -4.24 -8.14 5.45
CA GLY A 56 -2.94 -7.58 5.03
C GLY A 56 -1.88 -8.67 4.85
N GLU A 57 -0.61 -8.27 4.81
CA GLU A 57 0.55 -9.12 4.49
C GLU A 57 0.78 -10.30 5.45
N GLY A 58 0.30 -10.21 6.68
CA GLY A 58 0.47 -11.26 7.68
C GLY A 58 0.12 -10.79 9.09
N GLU A 59 0.40 -11.65 10.06
CA GLU A 59 0.34 -11.25 11.47
C GLU A 59 1.44 -10.22 11.77
N ARG A 60 1.21 -9.41 12.81
CA ARG A 60 2.14 -8.32 13.18
C ARG A 60 3.55 -8.80 13.52
N ASP A 61 3.69 -10.06 13.91
CA ASP A 61 4.98 -10.66 14.25
C ASP A 61 5.72 -11.18 13.00
N ASP A 62 5.00 -11.44 11.90
CA ASP A 62 5.53 -12.00 10.65
C ASP A 62 5.60 -10.97 9.51
N ALA A 63 4.94 -9.80 9.66
CA ALA A 63 4.89 -8.72 8.69
C ALA A 63 5.35 -7.37 9.31
N PRO A 64 6.27 -6.63 8.65
CA PRO A 64 6.82 -5.35 9.14
C PRO A 64 5.84 -4.14 9.09
#